data_AF-A0A249SU87-F1
#
_entry.id   AF-A0A249SU87-F1
#
_cell.length_a   1.000
_cell.length_b   1.000
_cell.length_c   1.000
_cell.angle_alpha   90.00
_cell.angle_beta   90.00
_cell.angle_gamma   90.00
#
_symmetry.space_group_name_H-M   'P 1'
#
loop_
_entity.id
_entity.type
_entity.pdbx_description
1 polymer ?
#
loop_
_entity_poly.entity_id
_entity_poly.type
_entity_poly.pdbx_seq_one_letter_code
_entity_poly.pdbx_strand_id
1 'polypeptide(L)'
;MLNDDTRKKLENIIGGIVLEGQEDYCIATRNFLCQRFGTSTTVKKNFEGLSAIKEEQIILLKEYATQTSGWAQNIPDENLFLARGGESQVYLDKDRRHVIKLNDGNYYATWLEFFNSILIHNLLF
;
A
#
# COMPACT_ATOMS: atom_id res chain seq x y z
N MET A 1 -12.12 21.29 10.76
CA MET A 1 -12.91 20.48 9.81
C MET A 1 -12.02 20.20 8.61
N LEU A 2 -12.02 18.97 8.08
CA LEU A 2 -11.35 18.67 6.81
C LEU A 2 -11.96 19.54 5.70
N ASN A 3 -11.14 20.07 4.82
CA ASN A 3 -11.61 20.82 3.66
C ASN A 3 -12.36 19.86 2.69
N ASP A 4 -13.19 20.41 1.80
CA ASP A 4 -14.04 19.60 0.93
C ASP A 4 -13.24 18.75 -0.08
N ASP A 5 -12.05 19.19 -0.49
CA ASP A 5 -11.17 18.43 -1.37
C ASP A 5 -10.61 17.18 -0.69
N THR A 6 -10.12 17.32 0.55
CA THR A 6 -9.66 16.21 1.39
C THR A 6 -10.79 15.21 1.64
N ARG A 7 -12.01 15.68 1.91
CA ARG A 7 -13.18 14.80 2.07
C ARG A 7 -13.45 14.00 0.81
N LYS A 8 -13.47 14.65 -0.36
CA LYS A 8 -13.71 13.98 -1.65
C LYS A 8 -12.63 12.95 -1.98
N LYS A 9 -11.36 13.27 -1.73
CA LYS A 9 -10.25 12.32 -1.90
C LYS A 9 -10.38 11.11 -0.99
N LEU A 10 -10.76 11.32 0.27
CA LEU A 10 -11.01 10.25 1.23
C LEU A 10 -12.16 9.33 0.77
N GLU A 11 -13.28 9.91 0.33
CA GLU A 11 -14.41 9.17 -0.25
C GLU A 11 -13.99 8.32 -1.45
N ASN A 12 -13.15 8.87 -2.34
CA ASN A 12 -12.63 8.13 -3.49
C ASN A 12 -11.71 6.96 -3.07
N ILE A 13 -10.87 7.14 -2.04
CA ILE A 13 -10.01 6.08 -1.53
C ILE A 13 -10.87 4.94 -0.96
N ILE A 14 -11.84 5.27 -0.10
CA ILE A 14 -12.74 4.30 0.56
C ILE A 14 -13.64 3.61 -0.47
N GLY A 15 -14.16 4.35 -1.45
CA GLY A 15 -15.02 3.84 -2.50
C GLY A 15 -14.31 2.99 -3.56
N GLY A 16 -12.99 2.79 -3.45
CA GLY A 16 -12.23 2.03 -4.46
C GLY A 16 -12.15 2.72 -5.82
N ILE A 17 -12.43 4.03 -5.89
CA ILE A 17 -12.43 4.81 -7.14
C ILE A 17 -10.99 5.09 -7.56
N VAL A 18 -10.66 4.85 -8.82
CA VAL A 18 -9.33 5.14 -9.39
C VAL A 18 -9.01 6.63 -9.21
N LEU A 19 -7.87 6.92 -8.61
CA LEU A 19 -7.42 8.29 -8.37
C LEU A 19 -6.60 8.78 -9.56
N GLU A 20 -7.00 9.90 -10.17
CA GLU A 20 -6.30 10.54 -11.29
C GLU A 20 -5.46 11.74 -10.79
N GLY A 21 -4.29 11.97 -11.40
CA GLY A 21 -3.54 13.22 -11.25
C GLY A 21 -2.27 13.21 -10.40
N GLN A 22 -1.87 12.09 -9.80
CA GLN A 22 -0.58 11.97 -9.09
C GLN A 22 0.17 10.70 -9.49
N GLU A 23 1.39 10.86 -10.02
CA GLU A 23 2.31 9.78 -10.40
C GLU A 23 3.11 9.26 -9.19
N ASP A 24 2.44 8.94 -8.08
CA ASP A 24 3.10 8.23 -6.97
C ASP A 24 2.94 6.71 -7.19
N TYR A 25 4.02 5.96 -6.97
CA TYR A 25 4.01 4.51 -6.94
C TYR A 25 2.91 3.94 -6.02
N CYS A 26 2.63 4.55 -4.87
CA CYS A 26 1.57 4.09 -3.97
C CYS A 26 0.17 4.20 -4.61
N ILE A 27 -0.11 5.31 -5.30
CA ILE A 27 -1.38 5.53 -6.00
C ILE A 27 -1.49 4.60 -7.21
N ALA A 28 -0.42 4.46 -7.99
CA ALA A 28 -0.37 3.58 -9.14
C ALA A 28 -0.62 2.12 -8.75
N THR A 29 0.06 1.62 -7.71
CA THR A 29 -0.11 0.27 -7.19
C THR A 29 -1.52 0.06 -6.62
N ARG A 30 -2.04 1.03 -5.86
CA ARG A 30 -3.40 0.98 -5.33
C ARG A 30 -4.44 0.92 -6.46
N ASN A 31 -4.31 1.77 -7.47
CA ASN A 31 -5.20 1.78 -8.64
C ASN A 31 -5.13 0.47 -9.43
N PHE A 32 -3.93 -0.09 -9.61
CA PHE A 32 -3.73 -1.41 -10.24
C PHE A 32 -4.48 -2.53 -9.51
N LEU A 33 -4.46 -2.50 -8.17
CA LEU A 33 -5.22 -3.43 -7.33
C LEU A 33 -6.73 -3.17 -7.37
N CYS A 34 -7.18 -1.90 -7.31
CA CYS A 34 -8.60 -1.55 -7.41
C CYS A 34 -9.23 -2.05 -8.72
N GLN A 35 -8.51 -2.01 -9.84
CA GLN A 35 -9.01 -2.50 -11.12
C GLN A 35 -9.23 -4.02 -11.16
N ARG A 36 -8.49 -4.79 -10.35
CA ARG A 36 -8.53 -6.26 -10.34
C ARG A 36 -9.36 -6.84 -9.19
N PHE A 37 -9.34 -6.16 -8.06
CA PHE A 37 -9.97 -6.56 -6.80
C PHE A 37 -11.02 -5.57 -6.33
N GLY A 38 -11.56 -4.77 -7.26
CA GLY A 38 -12.59 -3.77 -6.99
C GLY A 38 -13.69 -4.33 -6.09
N THR A 39 -14.22 -3.48 -5.22
CA THR A 39 -15.14 -3.86 -4.14
C THR A 39 -16.32 -4.65 -4.68
N SER A 40 -16.28 -5.97 -4.51
CA SER A 40 -17.47 -6.79 -4.55
C SER A 40 -18.36 -6.32 -3.41
N THR A 41 -19.53 -5.77 -3.74
CA THR A 41 -20.63 -5.52 -2.78
C THR A 41 -21.16 -6.82 -2.17
N THR A 42 -20.65 -7.97 -2.62
CA THR A 42 -21.16 -9.30 -2.29
C THR A 42 -20.21 -10.02 -1.36
N VAL A 43 -20.67 -10.09 -0.10
CA VAL A 43 -20.43 -11.11 0.93
C VAL A 43 -19.02 -11.16 1.52
N LYS A 44 -18.98 -11.01 2.85
CA LYS A 44 -17.90 -11.41 3.77
C LYS A 44 -17.24 -12.71 3.27
N LYS A 45 -16.14 -12.59 2.53
CA LYS A 45 -15.24 -13.74 2.35
C LYS A 45 -14.75 -14.09 3.74
N ASN A 46 -14.90 -15.35 4.12
CA ASN A 46 -14.40 -15.89 5.38
C ASN A 46 -12.88 -15.61 5.46
N PHE A 47 -12.28 -15.66 6.65
CA PHE A 47 -10.85 -15.37 6.85
C PHE A 47 -9.93 -16.10 5.85
N GLU A 48 -10.24 -17.36 5.53
CA GLU A 48 -9.55 -18.16 4.51
C GLU A 48 -9.61 -17.53 3.10
N GLY A 49 -10.77 -17.00 2.71
CA GLY A 49 -10.96 -16.33 1.43
C GLY A 49 -10.20 -15.01 1.32
N LEU A 50 -9.99 -14.30 2.43
CA LEU A 50 -9.16 -13.09 2.47
C LEU A 50 -7.67 -13.43 2.40
N SER A 51 -7.24 -14.49 3.09
CA SER A 51 -5.86 -14.99 2.99
C SER A 51 -5.51 -15.37 1.55
N ALA A 52 -6.40 -16.09 0.86
CA ALA A 52 -6.22 -16.45 -0.55
C ALA A 52 -6.12 -15.21 -1.46
N ILE A 53 -6.96 -14.19 -1.25
CA ILE A 53 -6.85 -12.92 -1.99
C ILE A 53 -5.50 -12.24 -1.73
N LYS A 54 -5.03 -12.23 -0.49
CA LYS A 54 -3.77 -11.58 -0.15
C LYS A 54 -2.59 -12.25 -0.85
N GLU A 55 -2.58 -13.58 -0.94
CA GLU A 55 -1.59 -14.34 -1.70
C GLU A 55 -1.64 -14.04 -3.20
N GLU A 56 -2.84 -14.01 -3.78
CA GLU A 56 -3.06 -13.63 -5.18
C GLU A 56 -2.54 -12.21 -5.46
N GLN A 57 -2.81 -11.27 -4.56
CA GLN A 57 -2.31 -9.90 -4.65
C GLN A 57 -0.78 -9.85 -4.58
N ILE A 58 -0.12 -10.67 -3.74
CA ILE A 58 1.35 -10.74 -3.71
C ILE A 58 1.92 -11.12 -5.08
N ILE A 59 1.33 -12.12 -5.73
CA ILE A 59 1.79 -12.60 -7.05
C ILE A 59 1.66 -11.47 -8.08
N LEU A 60 0.48 -10.86 -8.16
CA LEU A 60 0.21 -9.77 -9.09
C LEU A 60 1.08 -8.53 -8.83
N LEU A 61 1.35 -8.20 -7.56
CA LEU A 61 2.23 -7.09 -7.19
C LEU A 61 3.67 -7.34 -7.63
N LYS A 62 4.17 -8.58 -7.48
CA LYS A 62 5.52 -8.96 -7.95
C LYS A 62 5.63 -8.85 -9.46
N GLU A 63 4.61 -9.32 -10.19
CA GLU A 63 4.55 -9.19 -11.65
C GLU A 63 4.51 -7.72 -12.07
N TYR A 64 3.64 -6.93 -11.45
CA TYR A 64 3.50 -5.51 -11.72
C TYR A 64 4.79 -4.72 -11.45
N ALA A 65 5.45 -4.98 -10.31
CA ALA A 65 6.72 -4.36 -9.97
C ALA A 65 7.84 -4.72 -10.96
N THR A 66 7.81 -5.94 -11.51
CA THR A 66 8.75 -6.36 -12.55
C THR A 66 8.49 -5.64 -13.87
N GLN A 67 7.22 -5.50 -14.29
CA GLN A 67 6.84 -4.82 -15.53
C GLN A 67 7.08 -3.31 -15.50
N THR A 68 6.94 -2.69 -14.32
CA THR A 68 7.04 -1.23 -14.14
C THR A 68 8.39 -0.77 -13.60
N SER A 69 9.34 -1.68 -13.38
CA SER A 69 10.60 -1.39 -12.66
C SER A 69 10.36 -0.79 -11.26
N GLY A 70 9.25 -1.17 -10.62
CA GLY A 70 8.85 -0.72 -9.28
C GLY A 70 9.59 -1.41 -8.13
N TRP A 71 10.47 -2.38 -8.41
CA TRP A 71 11.33 -2.98 -7.41
C TRP A 71 12.39 -1.99 -6.93
N ALA A 72 12.51 -1.85 -5.60
CA ALA A 72 13.60 -1.10 -4.99
C ALA A 72 14.94 -1.71 -5.40
N GLN A 73 15.81 -0.91 -6.02
CA GLN A 73 17.10 -1.38 -6.54
C GLN A 73 18.12 -1.67 -5.45
N ASN A 74 17.94 -1.07 -4.27
CA ASN A 74 18.83 -1.24 -3.13
C ASN A 74 18.01 -1.69 -1.92
N ILE A 75 18.35 -2.86 -1.39
CA ILE A 75 17.85 -3.32 -0.10
C ILE A 75 18.58 -2.50 0.98
N PRO A 76 17.90 -2.06 2.06
CA PRO A 76 18.54 -1.34 3.15
C PRO A 76 19.70 -2.14 3.77
N ASP A 77 20.78 -1.45 4.13
CA ASP A 77 21.90 -2.05 4.86
C ASP A 77 21.47 -2.32 6.32
N GLU A 78 21.73 -3.52 6.82
CA GLU A 78 21.46 -3.89 8.21
C GLU A 78 22.20 -3.00 9.22
N ASN A 79 23.35 -2.41 8.85
CA ASN A 79 24.04 -1.42 9.67
C ASN A 79 23.25 -0.12 9.86
N LEU A 80 22.26 0.14 9.00
CA LEU A 80 21.37 1.29 9.08
C LEU A 80 20.02 0.96 9.74
N PHE A 81 19.87 -0.24 10.30
CA PHE A 81 18.68 -0.63 11.05
C PHE A 81 18.47 0.30 12.26
N LEU A 82 17.26 0.82 12.41
CA LEU A 82 16.88 1.70 13.52
C LEU A 82 15.97 0.99 14.52
N ALA A 83 14.90 0.37 14.03
CA ALA A 83 13.88 -0.25 14.87
C ALA A 83 13.04 -1.28 14.11
N ARG A 84 12.44 -2.21 14.87
CA ARG A 84 11.43 -3.16 14.37
C ARG A 84 10.18 -3.04 15.23
N GLY A 85 9.04 -2.82 14.57
CA GLY A 85 7.71 -2.94 15.17
C GLY A 85 7.04 -4.26 14.79
N GLY A 86 5.75 -4.38 15.10
CA GLY A 86 4.97 -5.58 14.76
C GLY A 86 4.74 -5.78 13.25
N GLU A 87 4.73 -4.70 12.45
CA GLU A 87 4.45 -4.74 11.01
C GLU A 87 5.65 -4.33 10.14
N SER A 88 6.55 -3.52 10.70
CA SER A 88 7.54 -2.81 9.89
C SER A 88 8.93 -2.82 10.50
N GLN A 89 9.94 -3.00 9.66
CA GLN A 89 11.33 -2.67 9.97
C GLN A 89 11.67 -1.29 9.42
N VAL A 90 12.36 -0.48 10.21
CA VAL A 90 12.74 0.89 9.86
C VAL A 90 14.25 0.97 9.77
N TYR A 91 14.73 1.47 8.65
CA TYR A 91 16.15 1.70 8.36
C TYR A 91 16.38 3.18 8.07
N LEU A 92 17.56 3.69 8.42
CA LEU A 92 18.00 5.01 8.01
C LEU A 92 18.46 4.96 6.56
N ASP A 93 18.09 5.95 5.75
CA ASP A 93 18.62 6.06 4.39
C ASP A 93 20.10 6.49 4.44
N LYS A 94 20.86 6.22 3.37
CA LYS A 94 22.25 6.63 3.18
C LYS A 94 22.45 8.13 3.33
N ASP A 95 21.43 8.93 3.01
CA ASP A 95 21.46 10.38 3.18
C ASP A 95 21.31 10.87 4.63
N ARG A 96 20.99 9.95 5.55
CA ARG A 96 20.78 10.19 6.99
C ARG A 96 19.68 11.20 7.32
N ARG A 97 18.76 11.46 6.38
CA ARG A 97 17.62 12.39 6.55
C ARG A 97 16.28 11.68 6.37
N HIS A 98 16.25 10.62 5.57
CA HIS A 98 15.05 9.84 5.35
C HIS A 98 15.13 8.47 6.01
N VAL A 99 13.98 7.80 6.09
CA VAL A 99 13.87 6.43 6.56
C VAL A 99 13.21 5.56 5.50
N ILE A 100 13.68 4.32 5.40
CA ILE A 100 13.06 3.28 4.59
C ILE A 100 12.29 2.36 5.53
N LYS A 101 11.00 2.15 5.23
CA LYS A 101 10.14 1.22 5.98
C LYS A 101 9.86 -0.01 5.12
N LEU A 102 10.31 -1.17 5.58
CA LEU A 102 9.93 -2.47 5.03
C LEU A 102 8.71 -2.98 5.80
N ASN A 103 7.56 -3.02 5.15
CA ASN A 103 6.29 -3.48 5.74
C ASN A 103 5.96 -4.88 5.22
N ASP A 104 5.56 -5.78 6.10
CA ASP A 104 5.05 -7.10 5.71
C ASP A 104 3.51 -7.13 5.52
N GLY A 105 2.84 -6.03 5.88
CA GLY A 105 1.39 -5.84 5.77
C GLY A 105 0.59 -6.83 6.63
N ASN A 106 1.19 -7.46 7.63
CA ASN A 106 0.59 -8.60 8.35
C ASN A 106 -0.72 -8.28 9.09
N TYR A 107 -0.92 -7.02 9.52
CA TYR A 107 -2.14 -6.56 10.19
C TYR A 107 -3.31 -6.25 9.25
N TYR A 108 -3.08 -6.27 7.93
CA TYR A 108 -4.12 -6.02 6.93
C TYR A 108 -4.62 -7.34 6.33
N ALA A 109 -5.92 -7.43 6.04
CA ALA A 109 -6.48 -8.64 5.44
C ALA A 109 -6.05 -8.77 3.97
N THR A 110 -5.80 -7.65 3.28
CA THR A 110 -5.31 -7.61 1.89
C THR A 110 -4.27 -6.50 1.69
N TRP A 111 -3.45 -6.60 0.63
CA TRP A 111 -2.53 -5.51 0.26
C TRP A 111 -3.28 -4.28 -0.25
N LEU A 112 -4.46 -4.44 -0.84
CA LEU A 112 -5.31 -3.30 -1.22
C LEU A 112 -5.70 -2.46 0.01
N GLU A 113 -6.07 -3.10 1.13
CA GLU A 113 -6.34 -2.39 2.39
C GLU A 113 -5.11 -1.68 2.93
N PHE A 114 -3.93 -2.32 2.86
CA PHE A 114 -2.66 -1.71 3.26
C PHE A 114 -2.37 -0.42 2.45
N PHE A 115 -2.48 -0.48 1.12
CA PHE A 115 -2.25 0.70 0.28
C PHE A 115 -3.32 1.79 0.51
N ASN A 116 -4.58 1.42 0.71
CA ASN A 116 -5.62 2.40 1.10
C ASN A 116 -5.25 3.10 2.42
N SER A 117 -4.75 2.36 3.41
CA SER A 117 -4.30 2.92 4.68
C SER A 117 -3.15 3.93 4.52
N ILE A 118 -2.14 3.59 3.69
CA ILE A 118 -1.04 4.52 3.37
C ILE A 118 -1.56 5.81 2.75
N LEU A 119 -2.44 5.70 1.74
CA LEU A 119 -2.97 6.89 1.06
C LEU A 119 -3.84 7.75 1.99
N ILE A 120 -4.63 7.13 2.86
CA ILE A 120 -5.42 7.85 3.87
C ILE A 120 -4.48 8.55 4.85
N HIS A 121 -3.44 7.89 5.33
CA HIS A 121 -2.46 8.50 6.22
C HIS A 121 -1.80 9.73 5.58
N ASN A 122 -1.26 9.58 4.36
CA ASN A 122 -0.60 10.68 3.63
C ASN A 122 -1.56 11.83 3.27
N LEU A 123 -2.87 11.56 3.19
CA LEU A 123 -3.87 12.58 2.94
C LEU A 123 -4.20 13.39 4.21
N LEU A 124 -4.04 12.79 5.39
CA LEU A 124 -4.42 13.37 6.67
C LEU A 124 -3.26 14.00 7.46
N PHE A 125 -2.01 13.65 7.15
CA PHE A 125 -0.80 14.08 7.85
C PHE A 125 0.27 14.56 6.86
#